data_AF-A0A8S9N4C6-F1
#
_entry.id   AF-A0A8S9N4C6-F1
#
_cell.length_a   1.000
_cell.length_b   1.000
_cell.length_c   1.000
_cell.angle_alpha   90.00
_cell.angle_beta   90.00
_cell.angle_gamma   90.00
#
_symmetry.space_group_name_H-M   'P 1'
#
loop_
_entity.id
_entity.type
_entity.pdbx_description
1 polymer ?
#
loop_
_entity_poly.entity_id
_entity_poly.type
_entity_poly.pdbx_seq_one_letter_code
_entity_poly.pdbx_strand_id
1 'polypeptide(L)'
;MLGPLTYGDYPDEMKRIVGSRLPVFTEEESALVKGSSDFVGVIHYLAASVTSVTHVKSQRDPGFFTDMGISMKVIGNYTSFHYAIVPWAMEAVLEYIKESYGNPPVYILENGTPMKQNLQDTPRIEFLHAYIGAVLNSITNGSDTRGYFVWSFMDLYELLSGYEYSFGLYFVNFSDPHRKRTPKLSAHWYSAFLKDNTTFLGSQGIAQLQSNFSSPY
;
A
#
# COMPACT_ATOMS: atom_id res chain seq x y z
N MET A 1 -6.44 -13.82 3.25
CA MET A 1 -7.76 -13.15 3.26
C MET A 1 -8.62 -13.45 2.04
N LEU A 2 -8.06 -13.62 0.83
CA LEU A 2 -8.87 -13.85 -0.38
C LEU A 2 -9.52 -15.25 -0.47
N GLY A 3 -9.09 -16.22 0.37
CA GLY A 3 -9.61 -17.59 0.38
C GLY A 3 -11.14 -17.69 0.37
N PRO A 4 -11.85 -17.11 1.36
CA PRO A 4 -13.32 -17.16 1.37
C PRO A 4 -13.97 -16.52 0.14
N LEU A 5 -13.43 -15.40 -0.36
CA LEU A 5 -13.98 -14.72 -1.54
C LEU A 5 -13.80 -15.54 -2.83
N THR A 6 -12.68 -16.25 -2.97
CA THR A 6 -12.38 -17.01 -4.20
C THR A 6 -12.92 -18.44 -4.14
N TYR A 7 -12.82 -19.08 -2.97
CA TYR A 7 -13.07 -20.52 -2.80
C TYR A 7 -14.30 -20.83 -1.95
N GLY A 8 -14.81 -19.87 -1.19
CA GLY A 8 -15.95 -20.05 -0.29
C GLY A 8 -15.58 -20.63 1.08
N ASP A 9 -14.29 -20.73 1.40
CA ASP A 9 -13.83 -21.27 2.69
C ASP A 9 -12.49 -20.62 3.13
N TYR A 10 -12.16 -20.76 4.40
CA TYR A 10 -10.86 -20.36 4.94
C TYR A 10 -9.71 -21.23 4.39
N PRO A 11 -8.49 -20.69 4.27
CA PRO A 11 -7.32 -21.48 3.90
C PRO A 11 -7.10 -22.68 4.83
N ASP A 12 -6.62 -23.79 4.28
CA ASP A 12 -6.40 -25.04 5.02
C ASP A 12 -5.40 -24.87 6.17
N GLU A 13 -4.38 -24.03 5.99
CA GLU A 13 -3.42 -23.71 7.04
C GLU A 13 -4.11 -23.05 8.24
N MET A 14 -5.05 -22.13 7.99
CA MET A 14 -5.80 -21.47 9.07
C MET A 14 -6.70 -22.47 9.80
N LYS A 15 -7.43 -23.33 9.08
CA LYS A 15 -8.28 -24.38 9.67
C LYS A 15 -7.46 -25.31 10.57
N ARG A 16 -6.28 -25.75 10.10
CA ARG A 16 -5.38 -26.64 10.85
C ARG A 16 -4.75 -25.98 12.07
N ILE A 17 -4.32 -24.72 11.95
CA ILE A 17 -3.59 -24.02 13.01
C ILE A 17 -4.55 -23.52 14.10
N VAL A 18 -5.63 -22.86 13.71
CA VAL A 18 -6.58 -22.20 14.61
C VAL A 18 -7.56 -23.22 15.21
N GLY A 19 -7.93 -24.25 14.45
CA GLY A 19 -8.80 -25.33 14.88
C GLY A 19 -10.20 -24.85 15.23
N SER A 20 -10.75 -25.33 16.35
CA SER A 20 -12.13 -25.06 16.78
C SER A 20 -12.44 -23.59 17.10
N ARG A 21 -11.43 -22.71 17.18
CA ARG A 21 -11.64 -21.25 17.34
C ARG A 21 -12.01 -20.57 16.02
N LEU A 22 -11.73 -21.21 14.88
CA LEU A 22 -12.11 -20.68 13.57
C LEU A 22 -13.54 -21.14 13.27
N PRO A 23 -14.49 -20.22 13.05
CA PRO A 23 -15.82 -20.58 12.59
C PRO A 23 -15.74 -21.38 11.29
N VAL A 24 -16.69 -22.29 11.11
CA VAL A 24 -16.83 -23.07 9.87
C VAL A 24 -17.98 -22.48 9.08
N PHE A 25 -17.74 -22.17 7.81
CA PHE A 25 -18.79 -21.74 6.90
C PHE A 25 -19.84 -22.85 6.74
N THR A 26 -21.11 -22.51 6.90
CA THR A 26 -22.20 -23.32 6.35
C THR A 26 -22.17 -23.28 4.81
N GLU A 27 -22.87 -24.21 4.15
CA GLU A 27 -22.97 -24.20 2.69
C GLU A 27 -23.60 -22.91 2.17
N GLU A 28 -24.61 -22.40 2.90
CA GLU A 28 -25.28 -21.14 2.58
C GLU A 28 -24.35 -19.94 2.72
N GLU A 29 -23.59 -19.83 3.81
CA GLU A 29 -22.63 -18.73 4.01
C GLU A 29 -21.48 -18.79 2.99
N SER A 30 -21.01 -20.00 2.68
CA SER A 30 -19.99 -20.23 1.65
C SER A 30 -20.45 -19.73 0.28
N ALA A 31 -21.69 -20.06 -0.10
CA ALA A 31 -22.30 -19.62 -1.34
C ALA A 31 -22.52 -18.10 -1.38
N LEU A 32 -22.82 -17.46 -0.23
CA LEU A 32 -22.99 -16.01 -0.14
C LEU A 32 -21.68 -15.24 -0.32
N VAL A 33 -20.56 -15.74 0.20
CA VAL A 33 -19.28 -15.02 0.15
C VAL A 33 -18.50 -15.29 -1.13
N LYS A 34 -18.59 -16.50 -1.68
CA LYS A 34 -17.82 -16.91 -2.84
C LYS A 34 -18.25 -16.11 -4.08
N GLY A 35 -17.29 -15.43 -4.70
CA GLY A 35 -17.54 -14.60 -5.89
C GLY A 35 -18.35 -13.33 -5.60
N SER A 36 -18.47 -12.91 -4.33
CA SER A 36 -19.23 -11.71 -3.94
C SER A 36 -18.54 -10.37 -4.25
N SER A 37 -17.42 -10.40 -5.00
CA SER A 37 -16.67 -9.20 -5.40
C SER A 37 -16.25 -9.27 -6.87
N ASP A 38 -16.46 -8.17 -7.59
CA ASP A 38 -16.09 -8.04 -9.00
C ASP A 38 -14.59 -7.71 -9.20
N PHE A 39 -13.91 -7.24 -8.16
CA PHE A 39 -12.50 -6.89 -8.18
C PHE A 39 -11.84 -7.06 -6.80
N VAL A 40 -10.51 -6.96 -6.75
CA VAL A 40 -9.72 -6.95 -5.53
C VAL A 40 -9.07 -5.57 -5.34
N GLY A 41 -9.36 -4.93 -4.21
CA GLY A 41 -8.65 -3.74 -3.77
C GLY A 41 -7.39 -4.09 -3.00
N VAL A 42 -6.25 -3.54 -3.42
CA VAL A 42 -4.96 -3.73 -2.73
C VAL A 42 -4.53 -2.41 -2.07
N ILE A 43 -4.25 -2.50 -0.78
CA ILE A 43 -3.60 -1.46 0.01
C ILE A 43 -2.20 -1.98 0.33
N HIS A 44 -1.16 -1.27 -0.10
CA HIS A 44 0.22 -1.74 0.08
C HIS A 44 1.17 -0.58 0.36
N TYR A 45 1.97 -0.71 1.42
CA TYR A 45 2.95 0.31 1.82
C TYR A 45 4.32 -0.27 2.19
N LEU A 46 4.35 -1.47 2.76
CA LEU A 46 5.50 -2.01 3.46
C LEU A 46 5.75 -3.45 3.06
N ALA A 47 7.00 -3.88 3.21
CA ALA A 47 7.42 -5.27 3.09
C ALA A 47 8.08 -5.71 4.41
N ALA A 48 8.05 -7.00 4.71
CA ALA A 48 8.67 -7.55 5.91
C ALA A 48 9.35 -8.88 5.63
N SER A 49 10.47 -9.13 6.30
CA SER A 49 11.06 -10.47 6.39
C SER A 49 10.38 -11.24 7.51
N VAL A 50 10.01 -12.50 7.24
CA VAL A 50 9.37 -13.38 8.21
C VAL A 50 10.26 -14.59 8.50
N THR A 51 10.35 -14.98 9.77
CA THR A 51 11.05 -16.19 10.20
C THR A 51 10.12 -17.03 11.07
N SER A 52 10.13 -18.35 10.87
CA SER A 52 9.39 -19.28 11.73
C SER A 52 9.92 -19.21 13.16
N VAL A 53 9.01 -19.20 14.13
CA VAL A 53 9.36 -19.26 15.55
C VAL A 53 8.83 -20.55 16.13
N THR A 54 9.73 -21.36 16.68
CA THR A 54 9.40 -22.60 17.39
C THR A 54 8.99 -22.30 18.82
N HIS A 55 7.93 -21.52 19.03
CA HIS A 55 7.32 -21.46 20.36
C HIS A 55 6.39 -22.67 20.54
N VAL A 56 6.70 -23.48 21.55
CA VAL A 56 5.76 -24.44 22.15
C VAL A 56 4.44 -23.70 22.32
N LYS A 57 3.36 -24.15 21.66
CA LYS A 57 2.02 -23.57 21.75
C LYS A 57 1.74 -23.24 23.21
N SER A 58 1.91 -21.98 23.60
CA SER A 58 1.52 -21.52 24.92
C SER A 58 0.01 -21.57 24.89
N GLN A 59 -0.58 -22.66 25.41
CA GLN A 59 -2.02 -22.80 25.54
C GLN A 59 -2.64 -21.70 26.42
N ARG A 60 -1.80 -20.88 27.07
CA ARG A 60 -2.23 -19.83 27.99
C ARG A 60 -2.69 -18.54 27.32
N ASP A 61 -2.39 -18.31 26.04
CA ASP A 61 -2.84 -17.09 25.34
C ASP A 61 -3.00 -17.30 23.81
N PRO A 62 -4.08 -18.00 23.37
CA PRO A 62 -4.35 -18.17 21.95
C PRO A 62 -4.79 -16.84 21.33
N GLY A 63 -4.08 -16.39 20.28
CA GLY A 63 -4.35 -15.13 19.61
C GLY A 63 -3.77 -15.10 18.20
N PHE A 64 -4.20 -14.12 17.40
CA PHE A 64 -3.81 -14.01 15.99
C PHE A 64 -2.27 -14.09 15.78
N PHE A 65 -1.51 -13.34 16.57
CA PHE A 65 -0.04 -13.33 16.46
C PHE A 65 0.62 -14.64 16.91
N THR A 66 0.07 -15.30 17.94
CA THR A 66 0.62 -16.59 18.41
C THR A 66 0.27 -17.73 17.44
N ASP A 67 -0.89 -17.66 16.79
CA ASP A 67 -1.33 -18.61 15.76
C ASP A 67 -0.46 -18.54 14.50
N MET A 68 -0.07 -17.34 14.05
CA MET A 68 0.79 -17.21 12.88
C MET A 68 2.13 -17.93 13.03
N GLY A 69 2.67 -18.05 14.26
CA GLY A 69 3.90 -18.80 14.53
C GLY A 69 5.16 -18.21 13.87
N ILE A 70 5.17 -16.90 13.62
CA ILE A 70 6.27 -16.19 12.97
C ILE A 70 6.76 -15.01 13.79
N SER A 71 8.01 -14.64 13.56
CA SER A 71 8.56 -13.32 13.88
C SER A 71 8.64 -12.53 12.58
N MET A 72 8.20 -11.27 12.64
CA MET A 72 8.15 -10.38 11.49
C MET A 72 9.03 -9.17 11.75
N LYS A 73 9.88 -8.85 10.77
CA LYS A 73 10.71 -7.63 10.78
C LYS A 73 10.41 -6.82 9.51
N VAL A 74 9.76 -5.68 9.68
CA VAL A 74 9.48 -4.74 8.58
C VAL A 74 10.79 -4.25 7.98
N ILE A 75 10.86 -4.20 6.66
CA ILE A 75 11.98 -3.62 5.91
C ILE A 75 11.84 -2.09 5.98
N GLY A 76 12.90 -1.42 6.44
CA GLY A 76 12.87 0.02 6.74
C GLY A 76 12.77 0.31 8.24
N ASN A 77 12.40 1.54 8.59
CA ASN A 77 12.24 1.97 9.98
C ASN A 77 10.81 2.46 10.22
N TYR A 78 9.93 1.50 10.49
CA TYR A 78 8.52 1.76 10.75
C TYR A 78 8.30 2.67 11.98
N THR A 79 9.10 2.48 13.04
CA THR A 79 8.98 3.28 14.28
C THR A 79 9.23 4.77 14.06
N SER A 80 10.00 5.13 13.04
CA SER A 80 10.27 6.53 12.67
C SER A 80 9.39 7.03 11.51
N PHE A 81 8.32 6.30 11.14
CA PHE A 81 7.51 6.58 9.94
C PHE A 81 8.40 6.73 8.69
N HIS A 82 9.42 5.89 8.56
CA HIS A 82 10.30 5.86 7.38
C HIS A 82 10.06 4.58 6.61
N TYR A 83 9.33 4.69 5.50
CA TYR A 83 8.95 3.56 4.67
C TYR A 83 10.03 3.34 3.61
N ALA A 84 10.60 2.14 3.59
CA ALA A 84 11.60 1.78 2.59
C ALA A 84 10.94 1.69 1.19
N ILE A 85 11.67 2.09 0.16
CA ILE A 85 11.22 1.94 -1.24
C ILE A 85 11.51 0.50 -1.67
N VAL A 86 10.48 -0.36 -1.61
CA VAL A 86 10.59 -1.81 -1.87
C VAL A 86 9.58 -2.23 -2.94
N PRO A 87 9.74 -1.77 -4.21
CA PRO A 87 8.71 -1.91 -5.24
C PRO A 87 8.50 -3.36 -5.68
N TRP A 88 9.53 -4.21 -5.61
CA TRP A 88 9.41 -5.65 -5.91
C TRP A 88 8.39 -6.37 -5.01
N ALA A 89 8.10 -5.84 -3.81
CA ALA A 89 7.10 -6.43 -2.93
C ALA A 89 5.67 -6.24 -3.48
N MET A 90 5.40 -5.12 -4.15
CA MET A 90 4.14 -4.92 -4.88
C MET A 90 4.03 -5.93 -6.02
N GLU A 91 5.11 -6.12 -6.80
CA GLU A 91 5.13 -7.12 -7.88
C GLU A 91 4.85 -8.53 -7.35
N ALA A 92 5.48 -8.91 -6.23
CA ALA A 92 5.25 -10.20 -5.60
C ALA A 92 3.80 -10.39 -5.12
N VAL A 93 3.17 -9.34 -4.59
CA VAL A 93 1.75 -9.40 -4.18
C VAL A 93 0.83 -9.57 -5.38
N LEU A 94 1.07 -8.81 -6.46
CA LEU A 94 0.26 -8.91 -7.68
C LEU A 94 0.45 -10.25 -8.39
N GLU A 95 1.67 -10.78 -8.40
CA GLU A 95 1.98 -12.13 -8.91
C GLU A 95 1.26 -13.20 -8.09
N TYR A 96 1.31 -13.10 -6.75
CA TYR A 96 0.60 -14.03 -5.87
C TYR A 96 -0.91 -13.99 -6.11
N ILE A 97 -1.50 -12.80 -6.30
CA ILE A 97 -2.93 -12.66 -6.62
C ILE A 97 -3.25 -13.33 -7.96
N LYS A 98 -2.43 -13.09 -8.99
CA LYS A 98 -2.55 -13.68 -10.32
C LYS A 98 -2.54 -15.21 -10.27
N GLU A 99 -1.48 -15.78 -9.69
CA GLU A 99 -1.23 -17.22 -9.64
C GLU A 99 -2.21 -17.96 -8.72
N SER A 100 -2.54 -17.37 -7.57
CA SER A 100 -3.25 -18.08 -6.50
C SER A 100 -4.75 -17.79 -6.47
N TYR A 101 -5.26 -16.78 -7.17
CA TYR A 101 -6.69 -16.42 -7.10
C TYR A 101 -7.35 -16.21 -8.46
N GLY A 102 -6.73 -16.72 -9.54
CA GLY A 102 -7.32 -16.72 -10.87
C GLY A 102 -7.26 -15.37 -11.59
N ASN A 103 -6.32 -14.50 -11.19
CA ASN A 103 -6.07 -13.19 -11.79
C ASN A 103 -7.32 -12.30 -11.93
N PRO A 104 -8.03 -12.01 -10.81
CA PRO A 104 -9.18 -11.11 -10.86
C PRO A 104 -8.74 -9.68 -11.20
N PRO A 105 -9.66 -8.80 -11.61
CA PRO A 105 -9.38 -7.38 -11.74
C PRO A 105 -8.83 -6.81 -10.42
N VAL A 106 -7.70 -6.12 -10.46
CA VAL A 106 -7.05 -5.50 -9.29
C VAL A 106 -6.99 -3.99 -9.41
N TYR A 107 -7.24 -3.30 -8.30
CA TYR A 107 -6.99 -1.86 -8.16
C TYR A 107 -6.10 -1.61 -6.94
N ILE A 108 -5.00 -0.89 -7.12
CA ILE A 108 -4.20 -0.40 -5.99
C ILE A 108 -4.95 0.78 -5.39
N LEU A 109 -5.72 0.55 -4.33
CA LEU A 109 -6.58 1.57 -3.72
C LEU A 109 -5.79 2.55 -2.86
N GLU A 110 -4.66 2.12 -2.32
CA GLU A 110 -3.78 2.97 -1.55
C GLU A 110 -2.31 2.55 -1.69
N ASN A 111 -1.48 3.53 -2.05
CA ASN A 111 -0.03 3.46 -1.95
C ASN A 111 0.54 4.87 -1.79
N GLY A 112 1.56 5.02 -0.95
CA GLY A 112 2.16 6.32 -0.65
C GLY A 112 3.24 6.20 0.42
N THR A 113 3.78 7.34 0.84
CA THR A 113 4.82 7.37 1.88
C THR A 113 4.63 8.57 2.80
N PRO A 114 4.74 8.38 4.12
CA PRO A 114 4.61 9.47 5.08
C PRO A 114 5.81 10.41 4.96
N MET A 115 5.53 11.71 5.00
CA MET A 115 6.54 12.77 5.01
C MET A 115 6.20 13.76 6.11
N LYS A 116 7.22 14.27 6.80
CA LYS A 116 7.05 15.51 7.57
C LYS A 116 6.57 16.61 6.62
N GLN A 117 5.71 17.49 7.14
CA GLN A 117 5.06 18.53 6.33
C GLN A 117 6.10 19.40 5.60
N ASN A 118 6.24 19.18 4.30
CA ASN A 118 7.15 19.91 3.43
C ASN A 118 6.51 20.02 2.03
N LEU A 119 6.63 21.19 1.41
CA LEU A 119 6.19 21.41 0.02
C LEU A 119 7.17 20.79 -0.98
N GLN A 120 8.46 20.67 -0.62
CA GLN A 120 9.50 20.02 -1.41
C GLN A 120 9.64 18.56 -0.98
N ASP A 121 8.81 17.69 -1.54
CA ASP A 121 8.67 16.28 -1.15
C ASP A 121 9.19 15.31 -2.21
N THR A 122 10.40 15.58 -2.73
CA THR A 122 11.07 14.71 -3.72
C THR A 122 11.13 13.23 -3.33
N PRO A 123 11.37 12.83 -2.06
CA PRO A 123 11.32 11.42 -1.67
C PRO A 123 9.96 10.75 -1.92
N ARG A 124 8.85 11.52 -1.91
CA ARG A 124 7.52 11.00 -2.29
C ARG A 124 7.44 10.72 -3.78
N ILE A 125 8.03 11.58 -4.61
CA ILE A 125 8.11 11.37 -6.07
C ILE A 125 8.89 10.09 -6.37
N GLU A 126 10.05 9.90 -5.73
CA GLU A 126 10.87 8.69 -5.89
C GLU A 126 10.10 7.42 -5.51
N PHE A 127 9.38 7.46 -4.39
CA PHE A 127 8.53 6.35 -3.95
C PHE A 127 7.42 6.05 -4.98
N LEU A 128 6.64 7.07 -5.37
CA LEU A 128 5.53 6.89 -6.32
C LEU A 128 6.02 6.39 -7.67
N HIS A 129 7.10 6.96 -8.20
CA HIS A 129 7.70 6.53 -9.46
C HIS A 129 8.13 5.06 -9.41
N ALA A 130 8.77 4.62 -8.33
CA ALA A 130 9.19 3.22 -8.17
C ALA A 130 8.00 2.25 -8.10
N TYR A 131 6.97 2.55 -7.31
CA TYR A 131 5.81 1.67 -7.16
C TYR A 131 4.89 1.66 -8.39
N ILE A 132 4.69 2.80 -9.05
CA ILE A 132 3.96 2.85 -10.33
C ILE A 132 4.71 2.03 -11.39
N GLY A 133 6.05 2.11 -11.42
CA GLY A 133 6.88 1.27 -12.28
C GLY A 133 6.70 -0.24 -12.01
N ALA A 134 6.66 -0.65 -10.74
CA ALA A 134 6.39 -2.04 -10.37
C ALA A 134 4.99 -2.52 -10.80
N VAL A 135 3.98 -1.67 -10.68
CA VAL A 135 2.63 -1.99 -11.17
C VAL A 135 2.64 -2.16 -12.69
N LEU A 136 3.34 -1.29 -13.42
CA LEU A 136 3.52 -1.42 -14.87
C LEU A 136 4.23 -2.74 -15.25
N ASN A 137 5.28 -3.12 -14.52
CA ASN A 137 5.96 -4.40 -14.73
C ASN A 137 4.99 -5.58 -14.52
N SER A 138 4.17 -5.52 -13.49
CA SER A 138 3.19 -6.57 -13.17
C SER A 138 2.09 -6.68 -14.23
N ILE A 139 1.59 -5.55 -14.74
CA ILE A 139 0.64 -5.50 -15.87
C ILE A 139 1.27 -6.12 -17.12
N THR A 140 2.53 -5.77 -17.39
CA THR A 140 3.31 -6.35 -18.51
C THR A 140 3.49 -7.86 -18.35
N ASN A 141 3.58 -8.34 -17.11
CA ASN A 141 3.65 -9.78 -16.76
C ASN A 141 2.27 -10.47 -16.65
N GLY A 142 1.21 -9.83 -17.15
CA GLY A 142 -0.13 -10.43 -17.26
C GLY A 142 -1.03 -10.28 -16.03
N SER A 143 -0.65 -9.51 -15.02
CA SER A 143 -1.57 -9.14 -13.94
C SER A 143 -2.72 -8.29 -14.49
N ASP A 144 -3.98 -8.61 -14.16
CA ASP A 144 -5.15 -7.80 -14.51
C ASP A 144 -5.31 -6.59 -13.55
N THR A 145 -4.22 -5.83 -13.38
CA THR A 145 -4.24 -4.60 -12.58
C THR A 145 -4.68 -3.43 -13.44
N ARG A 146 -5.76 -2.74 -13.03
CA ARG A 146 -6.48 -1.76 -13.86
C ARG A 146 -6.42 -0.33 -13.33
N GLY A 147 -5.88 -0.10 -12.14
CA GLY A 147 -5.78 1.24 -11.60
C GLY A 147 -4.85 1.37 -10.39
N TYR A 148 -4.43 2.61 -10.14
CA TYR A 148 -3.54 2.98 -9.05
C TYR A 148 -3.97 4.31 -8.44
N PHE A 149 -4.17 4.31 -7.13
CA PHE A 149 -4.64 5.45 -6.36
C PHE A 149 -3.59 5.82 -5.30
N VAL A 150 -3.10 7.05 -5.40
CA VAL A 150 -2.14 7.60 -4.43
C VAL A 150 -2.87 7.88 -3.12
N TRP A 151 -2.36 7.33 -2.02
CA TRP A 151 -2.69 7.82 -0.69
C TRP A 151 -1.73 8.96 -0.32
N SER A 152 -2.17 10.19 -0.19
CA SER A 152 -3.55 10.67 -0.33
C SER A 152 -3.64 11.90 -1.24
N PHE A 153 -4.86 12.29 -1.60
CA PHE A 153 -5.05 13.52 -2.36
C PHE A 153 -4.56 14.76 -1.60
N MET A 154 -4.86 14.86 -0.31
CA MET A 154 -4.45 15.99 0.55
C MET A 154 -4.08 15.51 1.95
N ASP A 155 -3.32 16.33 2.66
CA ASP A 155 -2.97 16.07 4.06
C ASP A 155 -4.23 15.94 4.91
N LEU A 156 -4.22 14.96 5.81
CA LEU A 156 -5.35 14.60 6.65
C LEU A 156 -4.87 14.24 8.06
N TYR A 157 -5.80 13.91 8.95
CA TYR A 157 -5.47 13.37 10.27
C TYR A 157 -5.05 11.90 10.15
N GLU A 158 -3.74 11.66 10.23
CA GLU A 158 -3.11 10.37 10.02
C GLU A 158 -3.06 9.58 11.33
N LEU A 159 -4.23 9.14 11.79
CA LEU A 159 -4.50 8.23 12.92
C LEU A 159 -3.39 8.18 13.98
N LEU A 160 -2.40 7.30 13.81
CA LEU A 160 -1.34 7.01 14.79
C LEU A 160 -0.31 8.13 14.94
N SER A 161 -0.18 9.03 13.96
CA SER A 161 0.75 10.17 13.95
C SER A 161 0.06 11.53 14.05
N GLY A 162 -1.28 11.55 14.09
CA GLY A 162 -2.06 12.78 14.09
C GLY A 162 -1.76 13.64 12.87
N TYR A 163 -1.17 14.83 13.08
CA TYR A 163 -0.78 15.75 11.99
C TYR A 163 0.73 15.85 11.78
N GLU A 164 1.54 15.07 12.50
CA GLU A 164 3.00 15.14 12.42
C GLU A 164 3.52 14.68 11.06
N TYR A 165 2.95 13.59 10.55
CA TYR A 165 3.26 13.03 9.24
C TYR A 165 2.08 13.22 8.29
N SER A 166 2.43 13.31 7.02
CA SER A 166 1.48 13.59 5.94
C SER A 166 1.70 12.67 4.75
N PHE A 167 0.61 12.26 4.10
CA PHE A 167 0.63 11.47 2.87
C PHE A 167 0.21 12.27 1.63
N GLY A 168 -0.45 13.41 1.85
CA GLY A 168 -1.13 14.14 0.79
C GLY A 168 -0.21 14.72 -0.27
N LEU A 169 -0.67 14.70 -1.51
CA LEU A 169 -0.12 15.50 -2.61
C LEU A 169 -0.30 17.01 -2.35
N TYR A 170 -1.33 17.40 -1.60
CA TYR A 170 -1.59 18.78 -1.18
C TYR A 170 -1.33 18.97 0.31
N PHE A 171 -0.52 19.97 0.64
CA PHE A 171 -0.38 20.45 2.02
C PHE A 171 -1.68 21.10 2.49
N VAL A 172 -2.08 20.83 3.73
CA VAL A 172 -3.22 21.48 4.38
C VAL A 172 -2.75 22.24 5.60
N ASN A 173 -3.02 23.55 5.66
CA ASN A 173 -2.75 24.34 6.85
C ASN A 173 -3.83 24.09 7.92
N PHE A 174 -3.55 23.19 8.87
CA PHE A 174 -4.47 22.86 9.96
C PHE A 174 -4.61 23.95 11.02
N SER A 175 -3.69 24.93 11.06
CA SER A 175 -3.81 26.10 11.95
C SER A 175 -4.72 27.18 11.38
N ASP A 176 -4.91 27.20 10.06
CA ASP A 176 -5.83 28.12 9.38
C ASP A 176 -7.28 27.60 9.45
N PRO A 177 -8.25 28.36 9.98
CA PRO A 177 -9.66 27.95 10.04
C PRO A 177 -10.27 27.66 8.67
N HIS A 178 -9.75 28.27 7.60
CA HIS A 178 -10.18 28.01 6.22
C HIS A 178 -9.50 26.79 5.58
N ARG A 179 -8.55 26.15 6.29
CA ARG A 179 -7.83 24.95 5.85
C ARG A 179 -7.22 25.14 4.46
N LYS A 180 -6.48 26.24 4.25
CA LYS A 180 -5.86 26.51 2.95
C LYS A 180 -5.04 25.31 2.47
N ARG A 181 -5.22 24.95 1.20
CA ARG A 181 -4.48 23.86 0.54
C ARG A 181 -3.44 24.42 -0.43
N THR A 182 -2.25 23.84 -0.40
CA THR A 182 -1.14 24.21 -1.28
C THR A 182 -0.59 22.96 -1.96
N PRO A 183 -0.49 22.91 -3.31
CA PRO A 183 0.09 21.75 -3.99
C PRO A 183 1.55 21.58 -3.59
N LYS A 184 1.96 20.34 -3.31
CA LYS A 184 3.37 19.98 -3.11
C LYS A 184 4.04 19.68 -4.45
N LEU A 185 5.36 19.54 -4.46
CA LEU A 185 6.13 19.15 -5.63
C LEU A 185 5.59 17.86 -6.27
N SER A 186 5.23 16.88 -5.44
CA SER A 186 4.62 15.63 -5.88
C SER A 186 3.26 15.80 -6.58
N ALA A 187 2.44 16.79 -6.22
CA ALA A 187 1.19 17.08 -6.93
C ALA A 187 1.46 17.54 -8.36
N HIS A 188 2.45 18.41 -8.55
CA HIS A 188 2.87 18.88 -9.87
C HIS A 188 3.44 17.74 -10.71
N TRP A 189 4.32 16.92 -10.11
CA TRP A 189 4.87 15.74 -10.78
C TRP A 189 3.78 14.76 -11.18
N TYR A 190 2.86 14.40 -10.27
CA TYR A 190 1.80 13.44 -10.54
C TYR A 190 0.83 13.95 -11.62
N SER A 191 0.50 15.25 -11.61
CA SER A 191 -0.30 15.85 -12.69
C SER A 191 0.42 15.83 -14.03
N ALA A 192 1.75 16.00 -14.08
CA ALA A 192 2.51 15.94 -15.33
C ALA A 192 2.61 14.50 -15.85
N PHE A 193 2.84 13.53 -14.95
CA PHE A 193 2.83 12.10 -15.25
C PHE A 193 1.51 11.67 -15.89
N LEU A 194 0.36 12.02 -15.29
CA LEU A 194 -0.96 11.66 -15.82
C LEU A 194 -1.30 12.31 -17.17
N LYS A 195 -0.68 13.44 -17.52
CA LYS A 195 -0.90 14.16 -18.78
C LYS A 195 0.03 13.72 -19.91
N ASP A 196 0.86 12.71 -19.68
CA ASP A 196 1.88 12.22 -20.62
C ASP A 196 2.87 13.33 -21.07
N ASN A 197 3.15 14.29 -20.17
CA ASN A 197 4.24 15.25 -20.37
C ASN A 197 5.57 14.59 -19.98
N THR A 198 5.94 13.54 -20.73
CA THR A 198 7.06 12.59 -20.53
C THR A 198 8.45 13.23 -20.48
N THR A 199 8.57 14.53 -20.78
CA THR A 199 9.83 15.29 -20.74
C THR A 199 10.42 15.47 -19.33
N PHE A 200 9.66 15.16 -18.27
CA PHE A 200 10.03 15.41 -16.87
C PHE A 200 10.72 14.24 -16.13
N LEU A 201 10.96 13.10 -16.78
CA LEU A 201 11.22 11.82 -16.09
C LEU A 201 12.69 11.49 -15.77
N GLY A 202 13.62 12.41 -15.99
CA GLY A 202 15.01 12.26 -15.54
C GLY A 202 15.27 12.92 -14.18
N SER A 203 16.38 12.58 -13.52
CA SER A 203 16.94 13.37 -12.40
C SER A 203 17.05 14.86 -12.74
N GLN A 204 17.25 15.18 -14.02
CA GLN A 204 17.24 16.54 -14.55
C GLN A 204 15.85 17.21 -14.52
N GLY A 205 14.76 16.47 -14.75
CA GLY A 205 13.40 17.00 -14.66
C GLY A 205 12.96 17.27 -13.21
N ILE A 206 13.39 16.42 -12.27
CA ILE A 206 13.22 16.66 -10.84
C ILE A 206 14.03 17.89 -10.39
N ALA A 207 15.29 18.00 -10.83
CA ALA A 207 16.12 19.17 -10.52
C ALA A 207 15.55 20.47 -11.12
N GLN A 208 14.98 20.43 -12.32
CA GLN A 208 14.33 21.58 -12.96
C GLN A 208 13.03 21.99 -12.24
N LEU A 209 12.24 21.04 -11.76
CA LEU A 209 11.09 21.34 -10.91
C LEU A 209 11.56 22.00 -9.62
N GLN A 210 12.52 21.41 -8.92
CA GLN A 210 13.10 21.99 -7.71
C GLN A 210 13.62 23.42 -7.93
N SER A 211 14.31 23.70 -9.04
CA SER A 211 14.80 25.04 -9.36
C SER A 211 13.67 26.05 -9.61
N ASN A 212 12.58 25.62 -10.26
CA ASN A 212 11.42 26.48 -10.50
C ASN A 212 10.68 26.84 -9.22
N PHE A 213 10.71 25.97 -8.20
CA PHE A 213 10.14 26.26 -6.88
C PHE A 213 11.10 26.96 -5.91
N SER A 214 12.41 26.89 -6.16
CA SER A 214 13.44 27.56 -5.34
C SER A 214 13.71 28.99 -5.81
N SER A 215 13.17 29.40 -6.96
CA SER A 215 13.28 30.77 -7.44
C SER A 215 12.35 31.68 -6.63
N PRO A 216 12.89 32.71 -5.94
CA PRO A 216 12.06 33.63 -5.20
C PRO A 216 11.25 34.48 -6.20
N TYR A 217 9.93 34.52 -6.00
CA TYR A 217 9.17 35.70 -6.38
C TYR A 217 9.58 36.88 -5.48
#